data_AF-A0A2E8TJF8-F1
#
_entry.id   AF-A0A2E8TJF8-F1
#
_cell.length_a   1.000
_cell.length_b   1.000
_cell.length_c   1.000
_cell.angle_alpha   90.00
_cell.angle_beta   90.00
_cell.angle_gamma   90.00
#
_symmetry.space_group_name_H-M   'P 1'
#
loop_
_entity.id
_entity.type
_entity.pdbx_description
1 polymer ?
#
loop_
_entity_poly.entity_id
_entity_poly.type
_entity_poly.pdbx_seq_one_letter_code
_entity_poly.pdbx_strand_id
1 'polypeptide(L)'
;MDKTDDITLKELLRTFSEYKSEILSRKKLIFITVLIFCLFALLLSKVTESKYQADITFVVQSPTSEGSGLSNLGNIASSFGFNIGSSESTFSQANVMELFKSRRIIEATLLKSADINDKKNILLIDYYTNVKDLRNSSDWINDKIDKLDFKIRTNKRDSIVSLFWKDIVEDNLVVSFNSKDASIITLSFIFQDQYFAKIFVENIIEEMSKFYVGYNTSQTRNTLEFIQDRADSVYLELKLAEEEYAKVQDINQRIVKASGRLKELQLMRTVQVLNTMYLELIKNLELSKLTLLKETPIIEVMDGPVLPLEDKRIKPLVLFTLFAFLAILFSSIYIILRKIVIKNK
;
A
#
# COMPACT_ATOMS: atom_id res chain seq x y z
N MET A 1 -14.46 39.79 -51.14
CA MET A 1 -13.11 40.33 -50.83
C MET A 1 -13.22 41.16 -49.57
N ASP A 2 -12.26 40.92 -48.69
CA ASP A 2 -12.13 41.32 -47.30
C ASP A 2 -12.41 42.79 -47.01
N LYS A 3 -13.23 43.05 -45.99
CA LYS A 3 -13.12 44.26 -45.17
C LYS A 3 -12.56 43.83 -43.83
N THR A 4 -11.25 43.79 -43.74
CA THR A 4 -10.54 43.83 -42.46
C THR A 4 -10.75 45.23 -41.90
N ASP A 5 -11.74 45.38 -41.02
CA ASP A 5 -11.90 46.56 -40.18
C ASP A 5 -10.65 46.67 -39.29
N ASP A 6 -9.75 47.60 -39.61
CA ASP A 6 -8.61 47.95 -38.76
C ASP A 6 -9.14 48.63 -37.49
N ILE A 7 -9.47 47.81 -36.49
CA ILE A 7 -9.92 48.29 -35.18
C ILE A 7 -8.76 49.10 -34.58
N THR A 8 -8.95 50.41 -34.50
CA THR A 8 -7.92 51.32 -33.97
C THR A 8 -7.79 51.10 -32.46
N LEU A 9 -6.57 51.04 -31.93
CA LEU A 9 -6.27 50.79 -30.51
C LEU A 9 -7.05 51.72 -29.54
N LYS A 10 -7.33 52.94 -29.99
CA LYS A 10 -8.12 53.95 -29.29
C LYS A 10 -9.60 53.57 -29.16
N GLU A 11 -10.18 52.88 -30.15
CA GLU A 11 -11.55 52.38 -30.10
C GLU A 11 -11.68 51.16 -29.18
N LEU A 12 -10.67 50.29 -29.15
CA LEU A 12 -10.58 49.20 -28.16
C LEU A 12 -10.51 49.76 -26.73
N LEU A 13 -9.70 50.79 -26.50
CA LEU A 13 -9.60 51.43 -25.18
C LEU A 13 -10.89 52.13 -24.78
N ARG A 14 -11.57 52.79 -25.72
CA ARG A 14 -12.85 53.46 -25.45
C ARG A 14 -13.96 52.44 -25.14
N THR A 15 -14.09 51.40 -25.95
CA THR A 15 -15.07 50.32 -25.70
C THR A 15 -14.82 49.65 -24.36
N PHE A 16 -13.56 49.35 -24.02
CA PHE A 16 -13.20 48.80 -22.71
C PHE A 16 -13.58 49.74 -21.55
N SER A 17 -13.31 51.05 -21.68
CA SER A 17 -13.70 52.05 -20.70
C SER A 17 -15.22 52.15 -20.53
N GLU A 18 -15.99 52.04 -21.61
CA GLU A 18 -17.46 52.05 -21.60
C GLU A 18 -18.07 50.78 -20.98
N TYR A 19 -17.42 49.61 -21.11
CA TYR A 19 -17.85 48.41 -20.40
C TYR A 19 -17.48 48.49 -18.91
N LYS A 20 -16.29 49.00 -18.59
CA LYS A 20 -15.86 49.22 -17.21
C LYS A 20 -16.80 50.18 -16.48
N SER A 21 -17.17 51.31 -17.09
CA SER A 21 -18.09 52.28 -16.49
C SER A 21 -19.50 51.70 -16.24
N GLU A 22 -20.00 50.85 -17.13
CA GLU A 22 -21.29 50.17 -16.96
C GLU A 22 -21.28 49.13 -15.83
N ILE A 23 -20.16 48.43 -15.64
CA ILE A 23 -19.99 47.51 -14.51
C ILE A 23 -19.97 48.31 -13.18
N LEU A 24 -19.23 49.42 -13.15
CA LEU A 24 -19.16 50.32 -11.99
C LEU A 24 -20.50 51.01 -11.67
N SER A 25 -21.30 51.34 -12.70
CA SER A 25 -22.63 51.96 -12.51
C SER A 25 -23.62 51.01 -11.84
N ARG A 26 -23.41 49.68 -11.97
CA ARG A 26 -24.26 48.62 -11.39
C ARG A 26 -23.63 47.93 -10.18
N LYS A 27 -22.76 48.62 -9.43
CA LYS A 27 -22.12 48.10 -8.21
C LYS A 27 -23.09 47.51 -7.17
N LYS A 28 -24.34 48.01 -7.08
CA LYS A 28 -25.37 47.44 -6.19
C LYS A 28 -25.78 46.02 -6.60
N LEU A 29 -25.89 45.75 -7.89
CA LEU A 29 -26.22 44.42 -8.41
C LEU A 29 -25.09 43.44 -8.10
N ILE A 30 -23.83 43.85 -8.34
CA ILE A 30 -22.64 43.05 -8.01
C ILE A 30 -22.57 42.78 -6.50
N PHE A 31 -22.86 43.77 -5.67
CA PHE A 31 -22.86 43.59 -4.21
C PHE A 31 -23.92 42.58 -3.76
N ILE A 32 -25.14 42.66 -4.31
CA ILE A 32 -26.22 41.71 -3.97
C ILE A 32 -25.87 40.28 -4.43
N THR A 33 -25.33 40.11 -5.64
CA THR A 33 -24.96 38.77 -6.14
C THR A 33 -23.81 38.17 -5.32
N VAL A 34 -22.79 38.96 -4.96
CA VAL A 34 -21.73 38.53 -4.06
C VAL A 34 -22.29 38.11 -2.71
N LEU A 35 -23.21 38.90 -2.13
CA LEU A 35 -23.83 38.58 -0.84
C LEU A 35 -24.60 37.25 -0.88
N ILE A 36 -25.36 36.99 -1.96
CA ILE A 36 -26.07 35.72 -2.17
C ILE A 36 -25.09 34.54 -2.26
N PHE A 37 -24.03 34.66 -3.06
CA PHE A 37 -23.01 33.63 -3.21
C PHE A 37 -22.23 33.38 -1.90
N CYS A 38 -21.98 34.43 -1.12
CA CYS A 38 -21.36 34.31 0.20
C CYS A 38 -22.26 33.59 1.19
N LEU A 39 -23.58 33.89 1.19
CA LEU A 39 -24.56 33.18 2.00
C LEU A 39 -24.63 31.69 1.60
N PHE A 40 -24.58 31.42 0.30
CA PHE A 40 -24.55 30.05 -0.23
C PHE A 40 -23.25 29.32 0.15
N ALA A 41 -22.10 29.98 0.10
CA ALA A 41 -20.82 29.43 0.57
C ALA A 41 -20.85 29.11 2.08
N LEU A 42 -21.49 29.95 2.91
CA LEU A 42 -21.67 29.66 4.34
C LEU A 42 -22.55 28.42 4.58
N LEU A 43 -23.61 28.24 3.79
CA LEU A 43 -24.44 27.04 3.87
C LEU A 43 -23.65 25.79 3.45
N LEU A 44 -22.95 25.84 2.32
CA LEU A 44 -22.10 24.74 1.86
C LEU A 44 -20.95 24.42 2.83
N SER A 45 -20.39 25.43 3.50
CA SER A 45 -19.34 25.23 4.49
C SER A 45 -19.83 24.46 5.74
N LYS A 46 -21.13 24.46 6.03
CA LYS A 46 -21.70 23.66 7.12
C LYS A 46 -22.01 22.23 6.71
N VAL A 47 -22.28 22.01 5.43
CA VAL A 47 -22.57 20.69 4.87
C VAL A 47 -21.29 19.92 4.55
N THR A 48 -20.18 20.62 4.32
CA THR A 48 -18.88 19.99 4.09
C THR A 48 -18.41 19.27 5.35
N GLU A 49 -18.33 17.95 5.25
CA GLU A 49 -17.92 17.07 6.33
C GLU A 49 -16.46 17.36 6.72
N SER A 50 -16.17 17.23 8.02
CA SER A 50 -14.79 17.32 8.50
C SER A 50 -14.03 16.06 8.05
N LYS A 51 -12.75 16.21 7.73
CA LYS A 51 -11.88 15.10 7.31
C LYS A 51 -10.57 15.20 8.07
N TYR A 52 -10.25 14.20 8.89
CA TYR A 52 -9.07 14.14 9.71
C TYR A 52 -8.03 13.22 9.08
N GLN A 53 -6.79 13.69 9.01
CA GLN A 53 -5.67 12.92 8.47
C GLN A 53 -4.86 12.28 9.61
N ALA A 54 -4.72 10.96 9.56
CA ALA A 54 -3.81 10.19 10.39
C ALA A 54 -2.61 9.71 9.56
N ASP A 55 -1.41 10.06 10.01
CA ASP A 55 -0.17 9.68 9.34
C ASP A 55 0.65 8.76 10.24
N ILE A 56 1.14 7.65 9.69
CA ILE A 56 2.23 6.85 10.26
C ILE A 56 3.44 6.93 9.34
N THR A 57 4.60 7.23 9.92
CA THR A 57 5.90 7.10 9.23
C THR A 57 6.59 5.84 9.71
N PHE A 58 7.15 5.08 8.77
CA PHE A 58 7.84 3.83 9.07
C PHE A 58 8.95 3.56 8.07
N VAL A 59 9.89 2.71 8.47
CA VAL A 59 10.93 2.19 7.59
C VAL A 59 10.72 0.70 7.36
N VAL A 60 11.14 0.24 6.18
CA VAL A 60 11.12 -1.18 5.81
C VAL A 60 12.57 -1.67 5.80
N GLN A 61 12.93 -2.48 6.79
CA GLN A 61 14.26 -3.06 6.90
C GLN A 61 14.47 -4.18 5.89
N SER A 62 15.12 -3.95 4.75
CA SER A 62 15.40 -5.06 3.83
C SER A 62 16.23 -6.16 4.53
N PRO A 63 15.86 -7.46 4.44
CA PRO A 63 16.70 -8.56 4.96
C PRO A 63 18.05 -8.66 4.23
N THR A 64 18.20 -7.94 3.12
CA THR A 64 19.42 -7.76 2.33
C THR A 64 20.31 -6.61 2.80
N SER A 65 20.00 -5.97 3.94
CA SER A 65 20.88 -4.98 4.57
C SER A 65 22.20 -5.65 5.00
N GLU A 66 23.19 -5.61 4.10
CA GLU A 66 24.65 -5.73 4.24
C GLU A 66 25.29 -6.83 5.11
N GLY A 67 24.55 -7.80 5.68
CA GLY A 67 25.16 -8.78 6.59
C GLY A 67 24.52 -10.17 6.70
N SER A 68 23.44 -10.48 5.98
CA SER A 68 22.79 -11.79 6.10
C SER A 68 23.34 -12.79 5.08
N GLY A 69 23.82 -13.95 5.55
CA GLY A 69 24.40 -15.04 4.75
C GLY A 69 23.45 -15.70 3.73
N LEU A 70 22.29 -15.12 3.48
CA LEU A 70 21.27 -15.60 2.56
C LEU A 70 21.63 -15.37 1.09
N SER A 71 22.43 -14.34 0.79
CA SER A 71 22.99 -14.11 -0.56
C SER A 71 23.90 -15.25 -1.02
N ASN A 72 24.58 -15.92 -0.08
CA ASN A 72 25.39 -17.11 -0.38
C ASN A 72 24.54 -18.35 -0.66
N LEU A 73 23.34 -18.47 -0.08
CA LEU A 73 22.42 -19.59 -0.36
C LEU A 73 21.84 -19.53 -1.77
N GLY A 74 21.49 -18.35 -2.29
CA GLY A 74 21.00 -18.17 -3.66
C GLY A 74 22.01 -18.60 -4.73
N ASN A 75 23.30 -18.38 -4.45
CA ASN A 75 24.41 -18.82 -5.32
C ASN A 75 24.61 -20.35 -5.32
N ILE A 76 24.25 -21.04 -4.24
CA ILE A 76 24.36 -22.51 -4.16
C ILE A 76 23.15 -23.16 -4.83
N ALA A 77 21.92 -22.70 -4.58
CA ALA A 77 20.72 -23.24 -5.22
C ALA A 77 20.82 -23.14 -6.76
N SER A 78 21.26 -21.99 -7.27
CA SER A 78 21.50 -21.79 -8.70
C SER A 78 22.59 -22.71 -9.27
N SER A 79 23.63 -23.03 -8.49
CA SER A 79 24.67 -24.00 -8.88
C SER A 79 24.17 -25.45 -9.00
N PHE A 80 23.08 -25.80 -8.29
CA PHE A 80 22.40 -27.10 -8.39
C PHE A 80 21.26 -27.11 -9.42
N GLY A 81 21.13 -26.07 -10.25
CA GLY A 81 20.07 -25.96 -11.27
C GLY A 81 18.72 -25.52 -10.71
N PHE A 82 18.62 -25.24 -9.42
CA PHE A 82 17.48 -24.53 -8.83
C PHE A 82 17.70 -23.04 -9.05
N ASN A 83 17.16 -22.51 -10.15
CA ASN A 83 17.09 -21.07 -10.35
C ASN A 83 16.08 -20.48 -9.35
N ILE A 84 16.50 -20.31 -8.09
CA ILE A 84 16.01 -19.24 -7.24
C ILE A 84 16.57 -18.00 -7.91
N GLY A 85 15.85 -17.51 -8.93
CA GLY A 85 16.20 -16.26 -9.58
C GLY A 85 16.44 -15.20 -8.52
N SER A 86 17.24 -14.18 -8.86
CA SER A 86 17.30 -12.93 -8.12
C SER A 86 15.86 -12.41 -7.99
N SER A 87 15.17 -12.90 -6.98
CA SER A 87 13.78 -12.62 -6.73
C SER A 87 13.84 -11.22 -6.21
N GLU A 88 13.47 -10.29 -7.09
CA GLU A 88 13.06 -8.96 -6.69
C GLU A 88 12.19 -9.16 -5.44
N SER A 89 12.72 -8.74 -4.30
CA SER A 89 12.19 -9.21 -3.01
C SER A 89 10.71 -8.91 -2.98
N THR A 90 9.86 -9.90 -2.70
CA THR A 90 8.40 -9.73 -2.59
C THR A 90 8.02 -8.58 -1.66
N PHE A 91 8.92 -8.19 -0.76
CA PHE A 91 8.80 -7.07 0.16
C PHE A 91 9.82 -5.95 -0.08
N SER A 92 10.14 -5.65 -1.35
CA SER A 92 10.77 -4.38 -1.69
C SER A 92 9.89 -3.22 -1.21
N GLN A 93 10.46 -2.04 -0.96
CA GLN A 93 9.70 -0.88 -0.48
C GLN A 93 8.48 -0.59 -1.38
N ALA A 94 8.64 -0.66 -2.70
CA ALA A 94 7.55 -0.49 -3.66
C ALA A 94 6.47 -1.57 -3.53
N ASN A 95 6.85 -2.84 -3.38
CA ASN A 95 5.89 -3.94 -3.20
C ASN A 95 5.15 -3.82 -1.86
N VAL A 96 5.83 -3.41 -0.79
CA VAL A 96 5.21 -3.17 0.53
C VAL A 96 4.12 -2.10 0.43
N MET A 97 4.36 -1.02 -0.33
CA MET A 97 3.35 0.03 -0.54
C MET A 97 2.09 -0.49 -1.21
N GLU A 98 2.22 -1.37 -2.20
CA GLU A 98 1.08 -2.01 -2.86
C GLU A 98 0.39 -3.04 -1.97
N LEU A 99 1.14 -3.74 -1.11
CA LEU A 99 0.58 -4.70 -0.15
C LEU A 99 -0.31 -4.03 0.90
N PHE A 100 0.02 -2.81 1.34
CA PHE A 100 -0.87 -2.02 2.20
C PHE A 100 -2.23 -1.74 1.57
N LYS A 101 -2.28 -1.59 0.25
CA LYS A 101 -3.53 -1.39 -0.52
C LYS A 101 -4.22 -2.71 -0.85
N SER A 102 -3.61 -3.86 -0.56
CA SER A 102 -4.19 -5.15 -0.92
C SER A 102 -5.47 -5.41 -0.14
N ARG A 103 -6.44 -6.06 -0.80
CA ARG A 103 -7.72 -6.42 -0.18
C ARG A 103 -7.55 -7.23 1.10
N ARG A 104 -6.57 -8.13 1.14
CA ARG A 104 -6.32 -8.99 2.31
C ARG A 104 -6.02 -8.18 3.57
N ILE A 105 -5.16 -7.16 3.48
CA ILE A 105 -4.75 -6.34 4.62
C ILE A 105 -5.90 -5.43 5.06
N ILE A 106 -6.55 -4.76 4.12
CA ILE A 106 -7.67 -3.86 4.42
C ILE A 106 -8.86 -4.64 4.99
N GLU A 107 -9.20 -5.79 4.43
CA GLU A 107 -10.27 -6.66 4.95
C GLU A 107 -9.94 -7.16 6.36
N ALA A 108 -8.71 -7.65 6.60
CA ALA A 108 -8.29 -8.09 7.93
C ALA A 108 -8.38 -6.96 8.96
N THR A 109 -7.97 -5.75 8.58
CA THR A 109 -8.07 -4.55 9.42
C THR A 109 -9.52 -4.21 9.72
N LEU A 110 -10.38 -4.11 8.70
CA LEU A 110 -11.80 -3.78 8.85
C LEU A 110 -12.54 -4.78 9.75
N LEU A 111 -12.13 -6.05 9.75
CA LEU A 111 -12.74 -7.11 10.56
C LEU A 111 -12.15 -7.21 11.97
N LYS A 112 -11.21 -6.33 12.33
CA LYS A 112 -10.67 -6.26 13.68
C LYS A 112 -11.62 -5.49 14.59
N SER A 113 -11.63 -5.86 15.86
CA SER A 113 -12.34 -5.11 16.89
C SER A 113 -11.35 -4.23 17.66
N ALA A 114 -11.73 -2.98 17.93
CA ALA A 114 -10.91 -2.02 18.64
C ALA A 114 -11.75 -1.10 19.53
N ASP A 115 -11.09 -0.42 20.45
CA ASP A 115 -11.72 0.56 21.35
C ASP A 115 -11.70 1.94 20.70
N ILE A 116 -12.87 2.51 20.41
CA ILE A 116 -13.02 3.82 19.74
C ILE A 116 -13.81 4.76 20.64
N ASN A 117 -13.20 5.88 21.05
CA ASN A 117 -13.87 6.97 21.77
C ASN A 117 -14.75 6.47 22.94
N ASP A 118 -14.10 5.86 23.94
CA ASP A 118 -14.69 5.21 25.14
C ASP A 118 -15.59 3.99 24.91
N LYS A 119 -15.90 3.64 23.66
CA LYS A 119 -16.65 2.43 23.33
C LYS A 119 -15.67 1.28 23.09
N LYS A 120 -15.85 0.19 23.83
CA LYS A 120 -14.96 -0.96 23.77
C LYS A 120 -15.39 -1.99 22.74
N ASN A 121 -14.42 -2.68 22.14
CA ASN A 121 -14.61 -3.86 21.32
C ASN A 121 -15.59 -3.65 20.16
N ILE A 122 -15.45 -2.54 19.44
CA ILE A 122 -16.24 -2.26 18.24
C ILE A 122 -15.54 -2.85 17.03
N LEU A 123 -16.29 -3.55 16.19
CA LEU A 123 -15.82 -4.02 14.89
C LEU A 123 -15.61 -2.80 13.96
N LEU A 124 -14.40 -2.65 13.42
CA LEU A 124 -14.04 -1.46 12.63
C LEU A 124 -14.94 -1.28 11.40
N ILE A 125 -15.34 -2.36 10.73
CA ILE A 125 -16.26 -2.31 9.59
C ILE A 125 -17.65 -1.83 9.97
N ASP A 126 -18.17 -2.23 11.14
CA ASP A 126 -19.46 -1.75 11.62
C ASP A 126 -19.39 -0.24 11.89
N TYR A 127 -18.31 0.21 12.54
CA TYR A 127 -18.08 1.63 12.77
C TYR A 127 -17.98 2.43 11.46
N TYR A 128 -17.24 1.90 10.48
CA TYR A 128 -17.12 2.49 9.15
C TYR A 128 -18.48 2.68 8.49
N THR A 129 -19.36 1.66 8.55
CA THR A 129 -20.71 1.73 7.98
C THR A 129 -21.58 2.79 8.64
N ASN A 130 -21.42 2.97 9.96
CA ASN A 130 -22.21 3.92 10.74
C ASN A 130 -21.76 5.36 10.52
N VAL A 131 -20.45 5.62 10.46
CA VAL A 131 -19.92 6.98 10.28
C VAL A 131 -20.24 7.54 8.89
N LYS A 132 -20.08 6.73 7.84
CA LYS A 132 -20.47 7.12 6.48
C LYS A 132 -21.99 7.16 6.24
N ASP A 133 -22.80 6.93 7.28
CA ASP A 133 -24.26 6.87 7.23
C ASP A 133 -24.82 5.94 6.13
N LEU A 134 -24.06 4.89 5.77
CA LEU A 134 -24.40 3.99 4.65
C LEU A 134 -25.65 3.15 4.94
N ARG A 135 -26.08 3.08 6.22
CA ARG A 135 -27.31 2.41 6.66
C ARG A 135 -28.55 3.29 6.50
N ASN A 136 -28.40 4.60 6.36
CA ASN A 136 -29.51 5.52 6.12
C ASN A 136 -29.44 6.20 4.74
N SER A 137 -28.36 6.01 3.99
CA SER A 137 -28.27 6.51 2.61
C SER A 137 -29.28 5.81 1.71
N SER A 138 -29.85 6.55 0.74
CA SER A 138 -30.78 6.04 -0.27
C SER A 138 -30.08 5.24 -1.39
N ASP A 139 -28.82 4.86 -1.19
CA ASP A 139 -28.07 4.07 -2.15
C ASP A 139 -28.52 2.60 -2.13
N TRP A 140 -28.31 1.91 -3.26
CA TRP A 140 -28.50 0.47 -3.46
C TRP A 140 -27.78 -0.43 -2.44
N ILE A 141 -26.95 0.16 -1.57
CA ILE A 141 -26.15 -0.46 -0.54
C ILE A 141 -26.96 -0.69 0.75
N ASN A 142 -27.95 0.15 1.04
CA ASN A 142 -28.69 0.10 2.31
C ASN A 142 -29.41 -1.24 2.53
N ASP A 143 -30.14 -1.72 1.51
CA ASP A 143 -30.84 -3.02 1.52
C ASP A 143 -29.87 -4.22 1.70
N LYS A 144 -28.56 -4.01 1.48
CA LYS A 144 -27.53 -5.03 1.66
C LYS A 144 -26.88 -5.02 3.05
N ILE A 145 -26.90 -3.88 3.78
CA ILE A 145 -26.16 -3.70 5.05
C ILE A 145 -27.06 -3.87 6.28
N ASP A 146 -28.33 -3.47 6.23
CA ASP A 146 -29.18 -3.27 7.42
C ASP A 146 -29.42 -4.53 8.30
N LYS A 147 -29.07 -5.73 7.80
CA LYS A 147 -29.16 -7.00 8.53
C LYS A 147 -27.90 -7.87 8.42
N LEU A 148 -26.79 -7.29 7.99
CA LEU A 148 -25.57 -8.06 7.74
C LEU A 148 -24.71 -8.14 9.01
N ASP A 149 -24.46 -9.37 9.48
CA ASP A 149 -23.39 -9.63 10.44
C ASP A 149 -22.08 -9.86 9.70
N PHE A 150 -21.14 -8.91 9.82
CA PHE A 150 -19.82 -8.99 9.19
C PHE A 150 -18.91 -10.08 9.77
N LYS A 151 -19.28 -10.71 10.89
CA LYS A 151 -18.57 -11.88 11.43
C LYS A 151 -18.86 -13.14 10.61
N ILE A 152 -20.02 -13.22 9.96
CA ILE A 152 -20.43 -14.39 9.19
C ILE A 152 -20.03 -14.21 7.73
N ARG A 153 -19.20 -15.14 7.24
CA ARG A 153 -18.79 -15.11 5.83
C ARG A 153 -19.98 -15.43 4.92
N THR A 154 -20.36 -14.46 4.08
CA THR A 154 -21.44 -14.59 3.09
C THR A 154 -21.06 -13.87 1.80
N ASN A 155 -21.68 -14.23 0.67
CA ASN A 155 -21.45 -13.53 -0.61
C ASN A 155 -21.82 -12.04 -0.53
N LYS A 156 -22.84 -11.69 0.28
CA LYS A 156 -23.25 -10.30 0.53
C LYS A 156 -22.16 -9.52 1.26
N ARG A 157 -21.60 -10.10 2.33
CA ARG A 157 -20.43 -9.54 3.04
C ARG A 157 -19.26 -9.34 2.11
N ASP A 158 -18.88 -10.36 1.35
CA ASP A 158 -17.70 -10.28 0.47
C ASP A 158 -17.87 -9.21 -0.62
N SER A 159 -19.10 -8.95 -1.06
CA SER A 159 -19.42 -7.84 -1.98
C SER A 159 -19.28 -6.48 -1.30
N ILE A 160 -19.82 -6.31 -0.10
CA ILE A 160 -19.75 -5.04 0.66
C ILE A 160 -18.31 -4.71 1.05
N VAL A 161 -17.56 -5.69 1.56
CA VAL A 161 -16.14 -5.53 1.88
C VAL A 161 -15.35 -5.10 0.64
N SER A 162 -15.68 -5.64 -0.54
CA SER A 162 -15.03 -5.22 -1.79
C SER A 162 -15.30 -3.76 -2.15
N LEU A 163 -16.50 -3.24 -1.84
CA LEU A 163 -16.83 -1.83 -2.06
C LEU A 163 -16.07 -0.94 -1.09
N PHE A 164 -16.01 -1.32 0.19
CA PHE A 164 -15.28 -0.56 1.21
C PHE A 164 -13.78 -0.56 0.94
N TRP A 165 -13.22 -1.70 0.53
CA TRP A 165 -11.83 -1.77 0.09
C TRP A 165 -11.55 -0.77 -1.04
N LYS A 166 -12.42 -0.73 -2.06
CA LYS A 166 -12.27 0.20 -3.19
C LYS A 166 -12.33 1.67 -2.74
N ASP A 167 -13.35 2.03 -1.96
CA ASP A 167 -13.54 3.36 -1.39
C ASP A 167 -12.37 3.80 -0.48
N ILE A 168 -11.80 2.88 0.30
CA ILE A 168 -10.64 3.17 1.14
C ILE A 168 -9.40 3.42 0.28
N VAL A 169 -9.11 2.53 -0.67
CA VAL A 169 -7.87 2.59 -1.47
C VAL A 169 -7.86 3.71 -2.50
N GLU A 170 -9.02 4.03 -3.09
CA GLU A 170 -9.11 5.07 -4.12
C GLU A 170 -9.16 6.48 -3.52
N ASP A 171 -9.91 6.68 -2.43
CA ASP A 171 -10.24 8.03 -1.97
C ASP A 171 -9.61 8.44 -0.62
N ASN A 172 -9.23 7.47 0.22
CA ASN A 172 -8.94 7.75 1.63
C ASN A 172 -7.55 7.31 2.09
N LEU A 173 -6.91 6.34 1.44
CA LEU A 173 -5.62 5.76 1.83
C LEU A 173 -4.54 6.13 0.82
N VAL A 174 -3.49 6.80 1.30
CA VAL A 174 -2.33 7.17 0.49
C VAL A 174 -1.07 6.56 1.11
N VAL A 175 -0.26 5.93 0.27
CA VAL A 175 1.07 5.42 0.67
C VAL A 175 2.09 6.09 -0.23
N SER A 176 3.04 6.80 0.35
CA SER A 176 4.04 7.58 -0.40
C SER A 176 5.38 7.61 0.31
N PHE A 177 6.45 7.79 -0.47
CA PHE A 177 7.77 8.10 0.07
C PHE A 177 7.81 9.55 0.59
N ASN A 178 8.43 9.76 1.75
CA ASN A 178 8.61 11.11 2.29
C ASN A 178 9.69 11.89 1.50
N SER A 179 10.74 11.21 1.04
CA SER A 179 11.67 11.75 0.04
C SER A 179 12.27 10.61 -0.80
N LYS A 180 12.80 10.93 -1.99
CA LYS A 180 13.44 9.93 -2.87
C LYS A 180 14.74 9.36 -2.29
N ASP A 181 15.34 10.08 -1.34
CA ASP A 181 16.63 9.73 -0.75
C ASP A 181 16.47 9.07 0.63
N ALA A 182 15.32 9.25 1.29
CA ALA A 182 15.01 8.63 2.57
C ALA A 182 14.14 7.37 2.36
N SER A 183 14.57 6.24 2.93
CA SER A 183 13.80 4.97 2.97
C SER A 183 12.60 5.02 3.94
N ILE A 184 12.03 6.22 4.16
CA ILE A 184 10.91 6.47 5.05
C ILE A 184 9.63 6.53 4.22
N ILE A 185 8.68 5.68 4.57
CA ILE A 185 7.37 5.60 3.95
C ILE A 185 6.35 6.24 4.89
N THR A 186 5.43 7.02 4.31
CA THR A 186 4.29 7.59 5.02
C THR A 186 3.02 6.88 4.57
N LEU A 187 2.28 6.33 5.52
CA LEU A 187 0.92 5.82 5.36
C LEU A 187 -0.05 6.86 5.91
N SER A 188 -0.84 7.47 5.03
CA SER A 188 -1.82 8.49 5.35
C SER A 188 -3.23 7.96 5.13
N PHE A 189 -4.10 8.12 6.12
CA PHE A 189 -5.52 7.83 6.00
C PHE A 189 -6.37 9.02 6.40
N ILE A 190 -7.33 9.36 5.55
CA ILE A 190 -8.20 10.51 5.74
C ILE A 190 -9.63 10.01 6.00
N PHE A 191 -10.22 10.38 7.13
CA PHE A 191 -11.58 9.95 7.48
C PHE A 191 -12.36 10.98 8.28
N GLN A 192 -13.69 10.85 8.33
CA GLN A 192 -14.58 11.81 8.99
C GLN A 192 -14.43 11.87 10.52
N ASP A 193 -13.95 10.79 11.14
CA ASP A 193 -13.77 10.67 12.58
C ASP A 193 -12.28 10.49 12.94
N GLN A 194 -11.75 11.38 13.78
CA GLN A 194 -10.33 11.39 14.13
C GLN A 194 -9.87 10.16 14.92
N TYR A 195 -10.74 9.60 15.78
CA TYR A 195 -10.42 8.42 16.57
C TYR A 195 -10.31 7.19 15.67
N PHE A 196 -11.30 7.00 14.79
CA PHE A 196 -11.24 5.93 13.79
C PHE A 196 -10.06 6.07 12.86
N ALA A 197 -9.76 7.28 12.35
CA ALA A 197 -8.62 7.47 11.45
C ALA A 197 -7.30 7.00 12.08
N LYS A 198 -7.04 7.42 13.33
CA LYS A 198 -5.89 6.98 14.12
C LYS A 198 -5.85 5.46 14.28
N ILE A 199 -6.93 4.89 14.81
CA ILE A 199 -7.00 3.46 15.13
C ILE A 199 -6.87 2.61 13.87
N PHE A 200 -7.52 3.01 12.79
CA PHE A 200 -7.51 2.27 11.54
C PHE A 200 -6.10 2.16 10.95
N VAL A 201 -5.35 3.27 10.92
CA VAL A 201 -3.97 3.30 10.43
C VAL A 201 -3.03 2.47 11.31
N GLU A 202 -3.15 2.57 12.64
CA GLU A 202 -2.37 1.75 13.58
C GLU A 202 -2.65 0.25 13.36
N ASN A 203 -3.92 -0.13 13.15
CA ASN A 203 -4.30 -1.52 12.90
C ASN A 203 -3.84 -2.02 11.52
N ILE A 204 -3.84 -1.18 10.48
CA ILE A 204 -3.31 -1.55 9.16
C ILE A 204 -1.83 -1.93 9.27
N ILE A 205 -1.03 -1.14 9.97
CA ILE A 205 0.40 -1.41 10.19
C ILE A 205 0.59 -2.74 10.93
N GLU A 206 -0.20 -2.97 11.98
CA GLU A 206 -0.13 -4.22 12.75
C GLU A 206 -0.49 -5.45 11.89
N GLU A 207 -1.57 -5.38 11.10
CA GLU A 207 -1.99 -6.47 10.23
C GLU A 207 -1.01 -6.74 9.09
N MET A 208 -0.40 -5.69 8.53
CA MET A 208 0.67 -5.83 7.54
C MET A 208 1.92 -6.47 8.16
N SER A 209 2.29 -6.08 9.37
CA SER A 209 3.43 -6.67 10.10
C SER A 209 3.20 -8.16 10.39
N LYS A 210 2.00 -8.53 10.88
CA LYS A 210 1.62 -9.95 11.08
C LYS A 210 1.64 -10.74 9.78
N PHE A 211 1.11 -10.17 8.70
CA PHE A 211 1.12 -10.81 7.39
C PHE A 211 2.55 -11.10 6.92
N TYR A 212 3.45 -10.11 7.04
CA TYR A 212 4.86 -10.25 6.67
C TYR A 212 5.55 -11.37 7.47
N VAL A 213 5.43 -11.34 8.81
CA VAL A 213 6.05 -12.34 9.68
C VAL A 213 5.52 -13.72 9.31
N GLY A 214 4.19 -13.89 9.21
CA GLY A 214 3.59 -15.17 8.84
C GLY A 214 4.05 -15.69 7.47
N TYR A 215 4.17 -14.82 6.47
CA TYR A 215 4.65 -15.22 5.15
C TYR A 215 6.11 -15.67 5.18
N ASN A 216 7.01 -14.89 5.79
CA ASN A 216 8.43 -15.25 5.84
C ASN A 216 8.69 -16.47 6.72
N THR A 217 8.07 -16.56 7.89
CA THR A 217 8.15 -17.76 8.73
C THR A 217 7.72 -19.00 7.97
N SER A 218 6.66 -18.91 7.16
CA SER A 218 6.23 -20.03 6.32
C SER A 218 7.27 -20.38 5.26
N GLN A 219 7.87 -19.40 4.59
CA GLN A 219 8.88 -19.64 3.56
C GLN A 219 10.18 -20.22 4.15
N THR A 220 10.64 -19.68 5.27
CA THR A 220 11.82 -20.18 5.98
C THR A 220 11.59 -21.60 6.49
N ARG A 221 10.39 -21.91 7.02
CA ARG A 221 10.02 -23.30 7.39
C ARG A 221 10.09 -24.25 6.20
N ASN A 222 9.47 -23.89 5.08
CA ASN A 222 9.48 -24.74 3.88
C ASN A 222 10.91 -24.99 3.38
N THR A 223 11.76 -23.96 3.44
CA THR A 223 13.17 -24.07 3.06
C THR A 223 13.96 -24.97 4.02
N LEU A 224 13.73 -24.82 5.32
CA LEU A 224 14.34 -25.67 6.35
C LEU A 224 13.96 -27.14 6.17
N GLU A 225 12.67 -27.43 5.96
CA GLU A 225 12.15 -28.79 5.74
C GLU A 225 12.77 -29.41 4.48
N PHE A 226 12.82 -28.67 3.38
CA PHE A 226 13.45 -29.12 2.14
C PHE A 226 14.94 -29.47 2.32
N ILE A 227 15.72 -28.61 3.01
CA ILE A 227 17.15 -28.85 3.25
C ILE A 227 17.34 -30.06 4.16
N GLN A 228 16.51 -30.20 5.20
CA GLN A 228 16.53 -31.33 6.12
C GLN A 228 16.30 -32.66 5.39
N ASP A 229 15.21 -32.77 4.62
CA ASP A 229 14.86 -33.98 3.86
C ASP A 229 15.96 -34.36 2.85
N ARG A 230 16.57 -33.35 2.22
CA ARG A 230 17.67 -33.56 1.29
C ARG A 230 18.94 -34.03 2.00
N ALA A 231 19.27 -33.46 3.16
CA ALA A 231 20.42 -33.87 3.97
C ALA A 231 20.29 -35.33 4.42
N ASP A 232 19.11 -35.74 4.88
CA ASP A 232 18.84 -37.10 5.32
C ASP A 232 18.95 -38.10 4.16
N SER A 233 18.45 -37.72 2.99
CA SER A 233 18.55 -38.53 1.77
C SER A 233 20.00 -38.71 1.30
N VAL A 234 20.78 -37.61 1.24
CA VAL A 234 22.20 -37.65 0.83
C VAL A 234 23.05 -38.40 1.85
N TYR A 235 22.72 -38.31 3.14
CA TYR A 235 23.40 -39.09 4.18
C TYR A 235 23.23 -40.60 3.99
N LEU A 236 22.00 -41.04 3.64
CA LEU A 236 21.75 -42.45 3.36
C LEU A 236 22.51 -42.92 2.10
N GLU A 237 22.50 -42.13 1.03
CA GLU A 237 23.27 -42.42 -0.19
C GLU A 237 24.78 -42.50 0.09
N LEU A 238 25.31 -41.56 0.89
CA LEU A 238 26.72 -41.54 1.31
C LEU A 238 27.08 -42.82 2.05
N LYS A 239 26.28 -43.21 3.04
CA LYS A 239 26.52 -44.43 3.82
C LYS A 239 26.57 -45.68 2.93
N LEU A 240 25.65 -45.82 1.99
CA LEU A 240 25.63 -46.94 1.05
C LEU A 240 26.88 -46.94 0.14
N ALA A 241 27.30 -45.76 -0.34
CA ALA A 241 28.51 -45.63 -1.16
C ALA A 241 29.78 -45.95 -0.37
N GLU A 242 29.85 -45.58 0.91
CA GLU A 242 30.94 -45.93 1.82
C GLU A 242 31.01 -47.44 2.06
N GLU A 243 29.88 -48.09 2.30
CA GLU A 243 29.81 -49.55 2.45
C GLU A 243 30.25 -50.30 1.18
N GLU A 244 29.83 -49.84 -0.01
CA GLU A 244 30.28 -50.37 -1.30
C GLU A 244 31.79 -50.17 -1.51
N TYR A 245 32.30 -48.98 -1.18
CA TYR A 245 33.71 -48.65 -1.29
C TYR A 245 34.56 -49.56 -0.40
N ALA A 246 34.16 -49.74 0.87
CA ALA A 246 34.85 -50.61 1.81
C ALA A 246 34.91 -52.06 1.31
N LYS A 247 33.79 -52.61 0.79
CA LYS A 247 33.76 -53.97 0.22
C LYS A 247 34.73 -54.14 -0.95
N VAL A 248 34.78 -53.17 -1.87
CA VAL A 248 35.69 -53.22 -3.03
C VAL A 248 37.14 -53.06 -2.58
N GLN A 249 37.41 -52.22 -1.59
CA GLN A 249 38.75 -52.04 -1.03
C GLN A 249 39.27 -53.33 -0.38
N ASP A 250 38.42 -54.06 0.35
CA ASP A 250 38.76 -55.36 0.96
C ASP A 250 39.08 -56.44 -0.09
N ILE A 251 38.34 -56.47 -1.19
CA ILE A 251 38.57 -57.40 -2.30
C ILE A 251 39.88 -57.05 -3.05
N ASN A 252 40.17 -55.76 -3.20
CA ASN A 252 41.24 -55.27 -4.08
C ASN A 252 42.64 -55.21 -3.44
N GLN A 253 42.86 -55.81 -2.28
CA GLN A 253 44.12 -55.74 -1.53
C GLN A 253 45.39 -56.17 -2.30
N ARG A 254 45.27 -56.93 -3.40
CA ARG A 254 46.40 -57.43 -4.21
C ARG A 254 46.31 -57.09 -5.71
N ILE A 255 45.42 -56.18 -6.13
CA ILE A 255 45.28 -55.81 -7.54
C ILE A 255 46.36 -54.81 -7.95
N VAL A 256 47.19 -55.20 -8.93
CA VAL A 256 48.28 -54.36 -9.46
C VAL A 256 47.88 -53.64 -10.77
N LYS A 257 46.90 -54.18 -11.52
CA LYS A 257 46.47 -53.61 -12.81
C LYS A 257 45.58 -52.39 -12.61
N ALA A 258 45.85 -51.31 -13.35
CA ALA A 258 45.07 -50.07 -13.31
C ALA A 258 43.58 -50.27 -13.64
N SER A 259 43.25 -51.16 -14.58
CA SER A 259 41.86 -51.49 -14.92
C SER A 259 41.09 -52.14 -13.76
N GLY A 260 41.77 -52.89 -12.89
CA GLY A 260 41.17 -53.50 -11.70
C GLY A 260 40.95 -52.51 -10.55
N ARG A 261 41.70 -51.40 -10.52
CA ARG A 261 41.53 -50.30 -9.54
C ARG A 261 40.48 -49.27 -9.95
N LEU A 262 40.04 -49.26 -11.21
CA LEU A 262 39.14 -48.23 -11.71
C LEU A 262 37.84 -48.13 -10.90
N LYS A 263 37.23 -49.27 -10.54
CA LYS A 263 35.98 -49.30 -9.75
C LYS A 263 36.17 -48.72 -8.34
N GLU A 264 37.30 -49.03 -7.69
CA GLU A 264 37.67 -48.46 -6.39
C GLU A 264 37.80 -46.94 -6.48
N LEU A 265 38.51 -46.41 -7.49
CA LEU A 265 38.67 -44.97 -7.70
C LEU A 265 37.34 -44.26 -8.00
N GLN A 266 36.43 -44.91 -8.73
CA GLN A 266 35.09 -44.38 -9.00
C GLN A 266 34.26 -44.28 -7.71
N LEU A 267 34.27 -45.34 -6.89
CA LEU A 267 33.55 -45.35 -5.61
C LEU A 267 34.13 -44.33 -4.62
N MET A 268 35.46 -44.23 -4.53
CA MET A 268 36.12 -43.19 -3.73
C MET A 268 35.67 -41.79 -4.14
N ARG A 269 35.60 -41.52 -5.45
CA ARG A 269 35.10 -40.24 -5.96
C ARG A 269 33.64 -40.00 -5.61
N THR A 270 32.79 -41.03 -5.72
CA THR A 270 31.37 -40.95 -5.32
C THR A 270 31.22 -40.60 -3.85
N VAL A 271 31.95 -41.29 -2.96
CA VAL A 271 31.99 -40.97 -1.53
C VAL A 271 32.43 -39.53 -1.30
N GLN A 272 33.49 -39.07 -1.97
CA GLN A 272 33.98 -37.69 -1.84
C GLN A 272 32.92 -36.66 -2.26
N VAL A 273 32.22 -36.89 -3.37
CA VAL A 273 31.15 -36.00 -3.86
C VAL A 273 29.98 -35.96 -2.87
N LEU A 274 29.50 -37.12 -2.43
CA LEU A 274 28.38 -37.22 -1.48
C LEU A 274 28.72 -36.61 -0.12
N ASN A 275 29.93 -36.83 0.38
CA ASN A 275 30.41 -36.23 1.63
C ASN A 275 30.47 -34.69 1.52
N THR A 276 30.99 -34.17 0.40
CA THR A 276 31.01 -32.72 0.16
C THR A 276 29.59 -32.14 0.10
N MET A 277 28.67 -32.83 -0.58
CA MET A 277 27.27 -32.42 -0.66
C MET A 277 26.60 -32.43 0.73
N TYR A 278 26.82 -33.48 1.52
CA TYR A 278 26.28 -33.61 2.87
C TYR A 278 26.76 -32.48 3.80
N LEU A 279 28.07 -32.19 3.81
CA LEU A 279 28.64 -31.11 4.63
C LEU A 279 28.05 -29.75 4.28
N GLU A 280 27.85 -29.46 2.98
CA GLU A 280 27.24 -28.21 2.55
C GLU A 280 25.74 -28.14 2.93
N LEU A 281 25.01 -29.25 2.86
CA LEU A 281 23.61 -29.31 3.31
C LEU A 281 23.47 -29.07 4.81
N ILE A 282 24.32 -29.68 5.64
CA ILE A 282 24.32 -29.47 7.10
C ILE A 282 24.66 -28.03 7.45
N LYS A 283 25.66 -27.43 6.79
CA LYS A 283 25.98 -26.01 6.96
C LYS A 283 24.77 -25.13 6.64
N ASN A 284 24.08 -25.38 5.53
CA ASN A 284 22.90 -24.61 5.14
C ASN A 284 21.69 -24.87 6.05
N LEU A 285 21.54 -26.08 6.59
CA LEU A 285 20.54 -26.41 7.59
C LEU A 285 20.70 -25.53 8.83
N GLU A 286 21.92 -25.45 9.38
CA GLU A 286 22.19 -24.63 10.56
C GLU A 286 21.98 -23.14 10.29
N LEU A 287 22.39 -22.65 9.11
CA LEU A 287 22.09 -21.27 8.70
C LEU A 287 20.57 -21.01 8.60
N SER A 288 19.80 -21.96 8.07
CA SER A 288 18.34 -21.86 7.96
C SER A 288 17.66 -21.84 9.33
N LYS A 289 18.12 -22.69 10.27
CA LYS A 289 17.66 -22.66 11.68
C LYS A 289 17.96 -21.31 12.34
N LEU A 290 19.17 -20.78 12.17
CA LEU A 290 19.55 -19.48 12.70
C LEU A 290 18.73 -18.34 12.09
N THR A 291 18.37 -18.45 10.81
CA THR A 291 17.52 -17.47 10.12
C THR A 291 16.11 -17.47 10.70
N LEU A 292 15.51 -18.65 10.87
CA LEU A 292 14.19 -18.81 11.50
C LEU A 292 14.14 -18.23 12.92
N LEU A 293 15.22 -18.40 13.70
CA LEU A 293 15.33 -17.85 15.06
C LEU A 293 15.48 -16.33 15.11
N LYS A 294 15.92 -15.70 14.01
CA LYS A 294 16.19 -14.26 13.91
C LYS A 294 15.10 -13.50 13.16
N GLU A 295 13.96 -14.12 12.85
CA GLU A 295 12.88 -13.45 12.13
C GLU A 295 12.29 -12.31 12.98
N THR A 296 12.49 -11.08 12.51
CA THR A 296 11.92 -9.85 13.08
C THR A 296 10.96 -9.19 12.09
N PRO A 297 9.97 -8.40 12.56
CA PRO A 297 9.12 -7.64 11.66
C PRO A 297 9.95 -6.63 10.86
N ILE A 298 9.65 -6.51 9.57
CA ILE A 298 10.37 -5.61 8.65
C ILE A 298 9.99 -4.13 8.83
N ILE A 299 8.79 -3.90 9.37
CA ILE A 299 8.20 -2.57 9.52
C ILE A 299 8.57 -2.06 10.91
N GLU A 300 9.39 -1.02 10.94
CA GLU A 300 9.70 -0.28 12.15
C GLU A 300 9.02 1.09 12.09
N VAL A 301 8.08 1.29 13.00
CA VAL A 301 7.31 2.54 13.09
C VAL A 301 8.18 3.61 13.73
N MET A 302 8.35 4.73 13.04
CA MET A 302 9.11 5.88 13.51
C MET A 302 8.21 6.83 14.29
N ASP A 303 7.16 7.33 13.63
CA ASP A 303 6.17 8.21 14.24
C ASP A 303 4.75 7.68 14.02
N GLY A 304 3.95 7.76 15.07
CA GLY A 304 2.52 7.44 15.05
C GLY A 304 1.63 8.68 15.11
N PRO A 305 0.35 8.58 14.70
CA PRO A 305 -0.60 9.68 14.75
C PRO A 305 -0.94 10.04 16.20
N VAL A 306 -0.86 11.33 16.53
CA VAL A 306 -1.17 11.87 17.86
C VAL A 306 -2.43 12.72 17.78
N LEU A 307 -3.34 12.54 18.74
CA LEU A 307 -4.57 13.34 18.84
C LEU A 307 -4.28 14.73 19.44
N PRO A 308 -5.00 15.79 19.02
CA PRO A 308 -5.98 15.83 17.93
C PRO A 308 -5.34 15.78 16.54
N LEU A 309 -5.99 15.13 15.58
CA LEU A 309 -5.50 15.01 14.20
C LEU A 309 -5.67 16.31 13.40
N GLU A 310 -4.88 16.47 12.34
CA GLU A 310 -5.01 17.59 11.41
C GLU A 310 -6.34 17.52 10.65
N ASP A 311 -7.12 18.60 10.70
CA ASP A 311 -8.37 18.74 9.94
C ASP A 311 -8.06 19.24 8.51
N LYS A 312 -8.26 18.35 7.53
CA LYS A 312 -8.10 18.58 6.10
C LYS A 312 -9.38 19.11 5.42
N ARG A 313 -10.41 19.51 6.17
CA ARG A 313 -11.59 20.15 5.57
C ARG A 313 -11.21 21.41 4.80
N ILE A 314 -11.98 21.69 3.74
CA ILE A 314 -11.82 22.93 2.98
C ILE A 314 -12.09 24.10 3.93
N LYS A 315 -11.07 24.95 4.13
CA LYS A 315 -11.22 26.10 5.02
C LYS A 315 -12.34 27.00 4.50
N PRO A 316 -13.26 27.49 5.35
CA PRO A 316 -14.40 28.32 4.93
C PRO A 316 -13.96 29.57 4.16
N LEU A 317 -12.78 30.09 4.49
CA LEU A 317 -12.17 31.23 3.82
C LEU A 317 -11.86 30.94 2.34
N VAL A 318 -11.34 29.75 2.02
CA VAL A 318 -11.07 29.35 0.63
C VAL A 318 -12.37 29.30 -0.16
N LEU A 319 -13.41 28.69 0.42
CA LEU A 319 -14.73 28.62 -0.19
C LEU A 319 -15.32 30.03 -0.44
N PHE A 320 -15.22 30.92 0.55
CA PHE A 320 -15.69 32.30 0.43
C PHE A 320 -15.00 33.05 -0.72
N THR A 321 -13.66 32.96 -0.81
CA THR A 321 -12.91 33.63 -1.88
C THR A 321 -13.27 33.11 -3.27
N LEU A 322 -13.45 31.79 -3.42
CA LEU A 322 -13.85 31.16 -4.67
C LEU A 322 -15.26 31.59 -5.11
N PHE A 323 -16.24 31.55 -4.19
CA PHE A 323 -17.62 31.93 -4.48
C PHE A 323 -17.78 33.44 -4.73
N ALA A 324 -17.02 34.29 -4.03
CA ALA A 324 -16.98 35.72 -4.29
C ALA A 324 -16.41 36.02 -5.70
N PHE A 325 -15.36 35.30 -6.10
CA PHE A 325 -14.79 35.41 -7.45
C PHE A 325 -15.80 34.99 -8.53
N LEU A 326 -16.46 33.83 -8.38
CA LEU A 326 -17.51 33.38 -9.30
C LEU A 326 -18.67 34.39 -9.40
N ALA A 327 -19.09 34.98 -8.27
CA ALA A 327 -20.17 35.96 -8.24
C ALA A 327 -19.85 37.22 -9.05
N ILE A 328 -18.63 37.75 -8.90
CA ILE A 328 -18.16 38.93 -9.66
C ILE A 328 -18.10 38.58 -11.15
N LEU A 329 -17.59 37.40 -11.50
CA LEU A 329 -17.47 36.94 -12.88
C LEU A 329 -18.86 36.83 -13.54
N PHE A 330 -19.79 36.09 -12.93
CA PHE A 330 -21.15 35.93 -13.47
C PHE A 330 -21.91 37.26 -13.54
N SER A 331 -21.79 38.10 -12.52
CA SER A 331 -22.42 39.42 -12.53
C SER A 331 -21.87 40.31 -13.64
N SER A 332 -20.56 40.26 -13.90
CA SER A 332 -19.91 41.03 -14.96
C SER A 332 -20.35 40.56 -16.35
N ILE A 333 -20.39 39.24 -16.57
CA ILE A 333 -20.88 38.65 -17.83
C ILE A 333 -22.34 39.04 -18.06
N TYR A 334 -23.20 38.93 -17.04
CA TYR A 334 -24.62 39.29 -17.14
C TYR A 334 -24.81 40.76 -17.54
N ILE A 335 -24.04 41.68 -16.95
CA ILE A 335 -24.10 43.11 -17.29
C ILE A 335 -23.67 43.36 -18.73
N ILE A 336 -22.60 42.69 -19.20
CA ILE A 336 -22.10 42.81 -20.57
C ILE A 336 -23.13 42.29 -21.58
N LEU A 337 -23.66 41.08 -21.37
CA LEU A 337 -24.69 40.49 -22.23
C LEU A 337 -25.94 41.36 -22.31
N ARG A 338 -26.39 41.89 -21.15
CA ARG A 338 -27.54 42.80 -21.10
C ARG A 338 -27.29 44.07 -21.92
N LYS A 339 -26.07 44.64 -21.85
CA LYS A 339 -25.70 45.82 -22.66
C LYS A 339 -25.71 45.50 -24.16
N ILE A 340 -25.19 44.35 -24.57
CA ILE A 340 -25.19 43.92 -25.98
C ILE A 340 -26.62 43.75 -26.50
N VAL A 341 -27.50 43.09 -25.74
CA VAL A 341 -28.91 42.87 -26.14
C VAL A 341 -29.68 44.18 -26.23
N ILE A 342 -29.47 45.12 -25.29
CA ILE A 342 -30.14 46.43 -25.31
C ILE A 342 -29.61 47.31 -26.46
N LYS A 343 -28.35 47.15 -26.89
CA LYS A 343 -27.78 47.90 -28.02
C LYS A 343 -28.24 47.37 -29.37
N ASN A 344 -28.62 46.09 -29.46
CA ASN A 344 -29.13 45.43 -30.66
C ASN A 344 -30.66 45.53 -30.82
N LYS A 345 -31.34 46.23 -29.90
CA LYS A 345 -32.78 46.47 -29.91
C LYS A 345 -33.01 47.97 -30.07
#